data_AF-A0A3B9CXN3-F1
#
_entry.id   AF-A0A3B9CXN3-F1
#
_cell.length_a   1.000
_cell.length_b   1.000
_cell.length_c   1.000
_cell.angle_alpha   90.00
_cell.angle_beta   90.00
_cell.angle_gamma   90.00
#
_symmetry.space_group_name_H-M   'P 1'
#
loop_
_entity.id
_entity.type
_entity.pdbx_description
1 polymer ?
#
loop_
_entity_poly.entity_id
_entity_poly.type
_entity_poly.pdbx_seq_one_letter_code
_entity_poly.pdbx_strand_id
1 'polypeptide(L)'
;MALCLVALEAIRKPIRVAAQARHLLRPGTASVLGLVLVASTPIKAKQPNIIIYMVDDLGWNHIGVDKVTMGTHEKQYVTPHLAKLASEGLSFTHAYAQPNCAPTRAAMLSGQYPARIHNDVYVVGSLNRNGKGGISKQQAKFLGPKQHEDVAPEAITIAEAMKQNGYATAHIGKYHVGGHRGKETMPENVGFDINIGGFSQGHQPSCFATKSNSDWKFRGVGMGHFDRFGKPYSKDYIKRRGLPAELTGTPKHISDATGDALEETVGKLHATGKPFYLQFHTYAVHGPVKARPDLKSRFQSKGAKQAEYLGFIAGVDENLKRMLDLLEDPNGDGDDSDSIAGDTVVFFTSDNGGTHAHNLPLKGKKGMLTEGGIRVPLIARWPGMIKPGTVSHRKVHCLDFYPTCLELAGNKWRPDPQDHPLDGQSFRHVLQNPEKSAKRNPIFYLFPGYMDSRAQPTVVAIDEVDGKRYKVFYYYEADEWELYCLTDDQSEATNLIDTEPEIAAALSRTTDAWLTQRHTTWRPKYPINKATGKPAGPPPVFTK
;
A
#
# COMPACT_ATOMS: atom_id res chain seq x y z
N MET A 1 -55.02 -12.16 39.67
CA MET A 1 -56.50 -12.06 39.67
C MET A 1 -56.90 -10.94 38.72
N ALA A 2 -57.77 -11.27 37.76
CA ALA A 2 -58.63 -10.43 36.88
C ALA A 2 -57.96 -9.28 36.06
N LEU A 3 -57.83 -9.36 34.72
CA LEU A 3 -58.82 -9.26 33.62
C LEU A 3 -59.53 -7.91 33.44
N CYS A 4 -59.26 -7.25 32.29
CA CYS A 4 -60.17 -6.81 31.20
C CYS A 4 -59.69 -5.47 30.56
N LEU A 5 -59.28 -5.37 29.29
CA LEU A 5 -59.97 -5.45 27.96
C LEU A 5 -60.87 -4.24 27.61
N VAL A 6 -60.41 -3.41 26.66
CA VAL A 6 -61.15 -2.66 25.59
C VAL A 6 -60.09 -2.29 24.51
N ALA A 7 -60.01 -2.89 23.30
CA ALA A 7 -60.71 -2.61 22.02
C ALA A 7 -60.51 -1.16 21.47
N LEU A 8 -60.30 -0.83 20.18
CA LEU A 8 -60.32 -1.53 18.87
C LEU A 8 -59.68 -0.63 17.77
N GLU A 9 -59.07 -1.26 16.75
CA GLU A 9 -59.10 -0.96 15.28
C GLU A 9 -58.59 0.33 14.59
N ALA A 10 -57.73 0.14 13.56
CA ALA A 10 -57.84 0.76 12.22
C ALA A 10 -56.91 0.09 11.14
N ILE A 11 -57.49 -0.87 10.41
CA ILE A 11 -57.54 -1.01 8.92
C ILE A 11 -56.23 -0.99 8.09
N ARG A 12 -55.84 -2.17 7.61
CA ARG A 12 -55.04 -2.39 6.38
C ARG A 12 -55.98 -2.51 5.17
N LYS A 13 -55.70 -1.81 4.06
CA LYS A 13 -56.38 -1.99 2.75
C LYS A 13 -55.48 -2.78 1.78
N PRO A 14 -56.02 -3.79 1.04
CA PRO A 14 -55.35 -4.40 -0.09
C PRO A 14 -55.79 -3.75 -1.42
N ILE A 15 -54.85 -3.56 -2.34
CA ILE A 15 -55.14 -3.12 -3.72
C ILE A 15 -55.45 -4.35 -4.56
N ARG A 16 -56.68 -4.42 -5.09
CA ARG A 16 -57.11 -5.34 -6.15
C ARG A 16 -56.90 -4.68 -7.51
N VAL A 17 -56.23 -5.39 -8.42
CA VAL A 17 -56.08 -5.04 -9.84
C VAL A 17 -57.34 -5.47 -10.59
N ALA A 18 -57.89 -4.55 -11.39
CA ALA A 18 -59.06 -4.75 -12.23
C ALA A 18 -58.75 -5.57 -13.49
N ALA A 19 -59.69 -6.42 -13.86
CA ALA A 19 -59.75 -7.11 -15.15
C ALA A 19 -60.68 -6.35 -16.10
N GLN A 20 -60.32 -6.29 -17.39
CA GLN A 20 -61.16 -6.59 -18.56
C GLN A 20 -60.55 -6.03 -19.85
N ALA A 21 -60.32 -6.91 -20.83
CA ALA A 21 -60.79 -6.73 -22.21
C ALA A 21 -60.63 -8.07 -22.95
N ARG A 22 -61.74 -8.54 -23.53
CA ARG A 22 -61.83 -9.77 -24.33
C ARG A 22 -61.55 -9.43 -25.80
N HIS A 23 -60.75 -10.26 -26.48
CA HIS A 23 -60.92 -10.50 -27.92
C HIS A 23 -60.75 -12.00 -28.21
N LEU A 24 -61.70 -12.53 -28.97
CA LEU A 24 -61.79 -13.90 -29.46
C LEU A 24 -60.74 -14.18 -30.55
N LEU A 25 -60.21 -15.41 -30.62
CA LEU A 25 -60.12 -16.25 -31.85
C LEU A 25 -59.38 -17.59 -31.61
N ARG A 26 -60.12 -18.69 -31.86
CA ARG A 26 -59.78 -20.06 -32.36
C ARG A 26 -58.87 -21.04 -31.56
N PRO A 27 -59.16 -22.37 -31.60
CA PRO A 27 -58.42 -23.39 -30.87
C PRO A 27 -57.18 -23.86 -31.65
N GLY A 28 -56.01 -23.75 -31.05
CA GLY A 28 -54.76 -24.36 -31.51
C GLY A 28 -54.19 -25.25 -30.42
N THR A 29 -53.83 -26.46 -30.80
CA THR A 29 -53.12 -27.52 -30.04
C THR A 29 -52.25 -27.03 -28.88
N ALA A 30 -52.57 -27.45 -27.66
CA ALA A 30 -51.73 -27.23 -26.48
C ALA A 30 -50.57 -28.24 -26.45
N SER A 31 -49.39 -27.79 -26.88
CA SER A 31 -48.13 -28.44 -26.52
C SER A 31 -47.82 -28.12 -25.06
N VAL A 32 -47.71 -29.16 -24.22
CA VAL A 32 -47.26 -29.04 -22.83
C VAL A 32 -45.77 -28.71 -22.85
N LEU A 33 -45.44 -27.43 -22.72
CA LEU A 33 -44.07 -26.98 -22.50
C LEU A 33 -43.75 -27.17 -21.00
N GLY A 34 -43.06 -28.25 -20.67
CA GLY A 34 -42.54 -28.48 -19.33
C GLY A 34 -41.52 -27.40 -18.96
N LEU A 35 -41.91 -26.48 -18.08
CA LEU A 35 -41.02 -25.46 -17.54
C LEU A 35 -40.09 -26.14 -16.51
N VAL A 36 -38.90 -26.54 -16.95
CA VAL A 36 -37.83 -26.98 -16.04
C VAL A 36 -37.32 -25.73 -15.30
N LEU A 37 -37.78 -25.53 -14.07
CA LEU A 37 -37.15 -24.59 -13.13
C LEU A 37 -35.78 -25.15 -12.74
N VAL A 38 -34.74 -24.76 -13.48
CA VAL A 38 -33.37 -24.93 -13.02
C VAL A 38 -33.19 -23.98 -11.84
N ALA A 39 -33.22 -24.53 -10.63
CA ALA A 39 -32.84 -23.82 -9.43
C ALA A 39 -31.35 -23.45 -9.56
N SER A 40 -31.07 -22.21 -9.96
CA SER A 40 -29.73 -21.64 -9.89
C SER A 40 -29.37 -21.48 -8.42
N THR A 41 -28.60 -22.43 -7.89
CA THR A 41 -27.90 -22.23 -6.62
C THR A 41 -27.08 -20.94 -6.74
N PRO A 42 -27.25 -19.95 -5.84
CA PRO A 42 -26.44 -18.74 -5.89
C PRO A 42 -24.98 -19.16 -5.75
N ILE A 43 -24.18 -18.92 -6.80
CA ILE A 43 -22.74 -19.08 -6.75
C ILE A 43 -22.27 -18.10 -5.67
N LYS A 44 -21.89 -18.64 -4.50
CA LYS A 44 -21.24 -17.87 -3.45
C LYS A 44 -19.99 -17.27 -4.08
N ALA A 45 -19.97 -15.95 -4.28
CA ALA A 45 -18.82 -15.27 -4.87
C ALA A 45 -17.55 -15.69 -4.13
N LYS A 46 -16.61 -16.30 -4.85
CA LYS A 46 -15.37 -16.84 -4.28
C LYS A 46 -14.54 -15.69 -3.72
N GLN A 47 -14.04 -15.83 -2.49
CA GLN A 47 -13.12 -14.88 -1.88
C GLN A 47 -11.82 -14.89 -2.73
N PRO A 48 -11.32 -13.74 -3.21
CA PRO A 48 -10.15 -13.72 -4.07
C PRO A 48 -8.88 -13.94 -3.25
N ASN A 49 -7.82 -14.44 -3.89
CA ASN A 49 -6.46 -14.26 -3.43
C ASN A 49 -6.09 -12.76 -3.49
N ILE A 50 -5.26 -12.32 -2.58
CA ILE A 50 -4.84 -10.91 -2.45
C ILE A 50 -3.31 -10.86 -2.42
N ILE A 51 -2.71 -10.19 -3.39
CA ILE A 51 -1.28 -9.93 -3.43
C ILE A 51 -1.02 -8.44 -3.36
N ILE A 52 -0.20 -8.01 -2.40
CA ILE A 52 0.34 -6.66 -2.33
C ILE A 52 1.82 -6.72 -2.70
N TYR A 53 2.14 -6.27 -3.92
CA TYR A 53 3.50 -6.02 -4.35
C TYR A 53 3.90 -4.59 -3.96
N MET A 54 4.66 -4.46 -2.88
CA MET A 54 5.20 -3.18 -2.43
C MET A 54 6.71 -3.09 -2.69
N VAL A 55 7.11 -2.04 -3.39
CA VAL A 55 8.49 -1.71 -3.72
C VAL A 55 9.05 -0.74 -2.68
N ASP A 56 10.35 -0.83 -2.40
CA ASP A 56 11.06 0.05 -1.46
C ASP A 56 11.65 1.26 -2.20
N ASP A 57 11.39 2.47 -1.74
CA ASP A 57 11.97 3.72 -2.30
C ASP A 57 11.68 4.01 -3.78
N LEU A 58 10.57 3.51 -4.32
CA LEU A 58 10.14 3.82 -5.69
C LEU A 58 9.29 5.10 -5.72
N GLY A 59 9.78 6.14 -6.40
CA GLY A 59 9.03 7.39 -6.57
C GLY A 59 7.79 7.22 -7.46
N TRP A 60 6.75 8.03 -7.19
CA TRP A 60 5.52 8.06 -8.01
C TRP A 60 5.81 8.21 -9.50
N ASN A 61 6.79 9.05 -9.86
CA ASN A 61 7.14 9.33 -11.25
C ASN A 61 8.31 8.50 -11.79
N HIS A 62 8.70 7.43 -11.08
CA HIS A 62 9.82 6.55 -11.47
C HIS A 62 9.33 5.29 -12.20
N ILE A 63 8.15 5.35 -12.81
CA ILE A 63 7.54 4.28 -13.61
C ILE A 63 7.06 4.84 -14.95
N GLY A 64 7.10 3.99 -15.99
CA GLY A 64 6.62 4.32 -17.33
C GLY A 64 5.12 4.08 -17.51
N VAL A 65 4.28 4.71 -16.67
CA VAL A 65 2.82 4.48 -16.66
C VAL A 65 2.04 5.79 -16.61
N ASP A 66 1.64 6.29 -17.78
CA ASP A 66 0.90 7.55 -17.94
C ASP A 66 -0.36 7.66 -17.04
N LYS A 67 -1.14 6.59 -16.95
CA LYS A 67 -2.40 6.58 -16.17
C LYS A 67 -2.18 6.80 -14.68
N VAL A 68 -1.03 6.39 -14.15
CA VAL A 68 -0.67 6.61 -12.73
C VAL A 68 -0.03 7.98 -12.57
N THR A 69 0.94 8.29 -13.44
CA THR A 69 1.80 9.47 -13.34
C THR A 69 1.22 10.72 -13.99
N MET A 70 -0.03 10.64 -14.44
CA MET A 70 -0.74 11.70 -15.16
C MET A 70 0.07 12.21 -16.37
N GLY A 71 0.78 11.30 -17.05
CA GLY A 71 1.63 11.60 -18.21
C GLY A 71 2.89 12.40 -17.90
N THR A 72 3.28 12.54 -16.63
CA THR A 72 4.42 13.40 -16.24
C THR A 72 5.75 12.66 -16.13
N HIS A 73 5.76 11.34 -16.32
CA HIS A 73 6.98 10.54 -16.16
C HIS A 73 8.01 10.82 -17.25
N GLU A 74 9.28 10.69 -16.88
CA GLU A 74 10.33 10.75 -17.87
C GLU A 74 10.38 9.47 -18.72
N LYS A 75 10.70 9.61 -20.00
CA LYS A 75 10.80 8.49 -20.96
C LYS A 75 11.86 7.44 -20.61
N GLN A 76 12.78 7.75 -19.69
CA GLN A 76 13.83 6.82 -19.27
C GLN A 76 13.31 5.68 -18.38
N TYR A 77 12.16 5.86 -17.72
CA TYR A 77 11.54 4.82 -16.90
C TYR A 77 10.76 3.87 -17.82
N VAL A 78 11.42 2.78 -18.23
CA VAL A 78 10.84 1.77 -19.12
C VAL A 78 10.37 0.57 -18.29
N THR A 79 9.06 0.51 -18.05
CA THR A 79 8.40 -0.53 -17.23
C THR A 79 7.18 -1.12 -17.97
N PRO A 80 7.40 -1.91 -19.03
CA PRO A 80 6.31 -2.42 -19.87
C PRO A 80 5.32 -3.32 -19.12
N HIS A 81 5.75 -4.05 -18.10
CA HIS A 81 4.86 -4.94 -17.36
C HIS A 81 3.94 -4.17 -16.41
N LEU A 82 4.43 -3.09 -15.82
CA LEU A 82 3.60 -2.11 -15.12
C LEU A 82 2.61 -1.40 -16.05
N ALA A 83 3.05 -1.06 -17.27
CA ALA A 83 2.14 -0.51 -18.28
C ALA A 83 1.03 -1.51 -18.65
N LYS A 84 1.36 -2.79 -18.81
CA LYS A 84 0.39 -3.88 -19.01
C LYS A 84 -0.57 -4.03 -17.82
N LEU A 85 -0.05 -4.03 -16.59
CA LEU A 85 -0.85 -4.07 -15.36
C LEU A 85 -1.86 -2.92 -15.33
N ALA A 86 -1.45 -1.71 -15.70
CA ALA A 86 -2.33 -0.55 -15.79
C ALA A 86 -3.31 -0.58 -16.98
N SER A 87 -2.96 -1.21 -18.10
CA SER A 87 -3.90 -1.38 -19.22
C SER A 87 -4.98 -2.42 -18.91
N GLU A 88 -4.67 -3.40 -18.06
CA GLU A 88 -5.59 -4.47 -17.67
C GLU A 88 -6.32 -4.18 -16.34
N GLY A 89 -5.93 -3.12 -15.65
CA GLY A 89 -6.38 -2.82 -14.30
C GLY A 89 -6.91 -1.39 -14.12
N LEU A 90 -6.81 -0.92 -12.88
CA LEU A 90 -7.20 0.39 -12.40
C LEU A 90 -5.96 1.11 -11.83
N SER A 91 -5.66 2.27 -12.38
CA SER A 91 -4.62 3.17 -11.87
C SER A 91 -5.18 4.20 -10.91
N PHE A 92 -4.48 4.48 -9.81
CA PHE A 92 -4.84 5.54 -8.89
C PHE A 92 -3.85 6.69 -9.03
N THR A 93 -4.33 7.90 -9.28
CA THR A 93 -3.43 9.05 -9.40
C THR A 93 -3.03 9.59 -8.04
N HIS A 94 -3.82 9.41 -6.98
CA HIS A 94 -3.61 10.01 -5.66
C HIS A 94 -3.53 8.94 -4.55
N ALA A 95 -2.49 8.11 -4.60
CA ALA A 95 -2.16 7.17 -3.54
C ALA A 95 -1.02 7.69 -2.65
N TYR A 96 -1.18 7.54 -1.34
CA TYR A 96 -0.32 8.14 -0.34
C TYR A 96 0.20 7.09 0.66
N ALA A 97 1.48 7.18 0.97
CA ALA A 97 2.16 6.43 2.00
C ALA A 97 2.57 7.35 3.17
N GLN A 98 3.27 6.80 4.16
CA GLN A 98 4.04 7.59 5.11
C GLN A 98 5.37 8.03 4.47
N PRO A 99 6.07 9.05 5.01
CA PRO A 99 7.24 9.61 4.32
C PRO A 99 8.47 8.68 4.33
N ASN A 100 8.45 7.54 5.04
CA ASN A 100 9.59 6.65 5.19
C ASN A 100 9.13 5.19 5.37
N CYS A 101 10.05 4.24 5.17
CA CYS A 101 9.72 2.82 5.03
C CYS A 101 8.95 2.22 6.21
N ALA A 102 9.52 2.27 7.41
CA ALA A 102 8.97 1.61 8.60
C ALA A 102 7.58 2.17 8.99
N PRO A 103 7.35 3.50 9.02
CA PRO A 103 6.01 4.05 9.25
C PRO A 103 4.93 3.55 8.27
N THR A 104 5.25 3.43 6.96
CA THR A 104 4.27 2.91 5.99
C THR A 104 3.95 1.44 6.24
N ARG A 105 4.99 0.65 6.50
CA ARG A 105 4.86 -0.80 6.76
C ARG A 105 4.10 -1.04 8.07
N ALA A 106 4.36 -0.26 9.11
CA ALA A 106 3.64 -0.30 10.38
C ALA A 106 2.17 0.11 10.21
N ALA A 107 1.91 1.19 9.46
CA ALA A 107 0.56 1.64 9.14
C ALA A 107 -0.23 0.60 8.33
N MET A 108 0.38 -0.03 7.32
CA MET A 108 -0.28 -1.07 6.54
C MET A 108 -0.53 -2.35 7.34
N LEU A 109 0.42 -2.72 8.22
CA LEU A 109 0.33 -3.90 9.06
C LEU A 109 -0.74 -3.75 10.15
N SER A 110 -0.79 -2.61 10.83
CA SER A 110 -1.72 -2.34 11.95
C SER A 110 -3.03 -1.69 11.52
N GLY A 111 -3.07 -1.01 10.37
CA GLY A 111 -4.25 -0.25 9.93
C GLY A 111 -4.46 1.04 10.72
N GLN A 112 -3.44 1.51 11.42
CA GLN A 112 -3.49 2.61 12.37
C GLN A 112 -2.44 3.68 12.09
N TYR A 113 -2.77 4.95 12.34
CA TYR A 113 -1.79 6.04 12.38
C TYR A 113 -0.78 5.83 13.53
N PRO A 114 0.43 6.41 13.46
CA PRO A 114 1.43 6.28 14.53
C PRO A 114 0.99 6.91 15.87
N ALA A 115 -0.06 7.73 15.86
CA ALA A 115 -0.70 8.25 17.07
C ALA A 115 -1.49 7.20 17.87
N ARG A 116 -1.70 6.00 17.33
CA ARG A 116 -2.31 4.88 18.05
C ARG A 116 -1.25 4.09 18.80
N ILE A 117 -1.56 3.65 20.02
CA ILE A 117 -0.62 2.91 20.89
C ILE A 117 -0.10 1.62 20.28
N HIS A 118 -0.86 0.99 19.37
CA HIS A 118 -0.45 -0.27 18.75
C HIS A 118 0.46 -0.07 17.53
N ASN A 119 0.59 1.15 17.00
CA ASN A 119 1.55 1.47 15.95
C ASN A 119 2.80 2.15 16.54
N ASP A 120 2.71 3.42 16.98
CA ASP A 120 3.82 4.18 17.57
C ASP A 120 5.15 4.27 16.75
N VAL A 121 5.12 3.95 15.44
CA VAL A 121 6.29 4.05 14.54
C VAL A 121 6.20 5.31 13.67
N TYR A 122 6.90 6.38 14.05
CA TYR A 122 6.86 7.67 13.34
C TYR A 122 7.96 7.83 12.28
N VAL A 123 9.13 7.21 12.48
CA VAL A 123 10.27 7.27 11.55
C VAL A 123 11.16 6.04 11.66
N VAL A 124 12.00 5.78 10.66
CA VAL A 124 13.07 4.78 10.79
C VAL A 124 14.13 5.24 11.80
N GLY A 125 14.40 4.40 12.80
CA GLY A 125 15.40 4.64 13.83
C GLY A 125 14.92 5.60 14.90
N SER A 126 15.31 6.88 14.79
CA SER A 126 15.10 7.88 15.84
C SER A 126 14.53 9.20 15.30
N LEU A 127 13.67 9.83 16.11
CA LEU A 127 13.11 11.17 15.88
C LEU A 127 14.07 12.31 16.23
N ASN A 128 15.32 12.03 16.60
CA ASN A 128 16.34 13.03 16.97
C ASN A 128 17.54 12.98 16.02
N ARG A 129 17.27 13.00 14.71
CA ARG A 129 18.26 12.87 13.63
C ARG A 129 18.62 14.19 12.94
N ASN A 130 18.29 15.33 13.56
CA ASN A 130 18.67 16.67 13.13
C ASN A 130 20.19 16.86 13.00
N GLY A 131 20.58 17.85 12.19
CA GLY A 131 21.91 18.04 11.66
C GLY A 131 21.98 17.64 10.18
N LYS A 132 23.15 17.20 9.70
CA LYS A 132 23.42 16.76 8.31
C LYS A 132 22.56 17.48 7.23
N GLY A 133 22.79 18.78 7.08
CA GLY A 133 22.12 19.62 6.07
C GLY A 133 20.73 20.12 6.45
N GLY A 134 20.15 19.66 7.56
CA GLY A 134 18.98 20.26 8.20
C GLY A 134 19.36 21.17 9.36
N ILE A 135 18.36 21.57 10.15
CA ILE A 135 18.54 22.37 11.36
C ILE A 135 19.55 21.72 12.31
N SER A 136 20.47 22.50 12.89
CA SER A 136 21.46 21.96 13.83
C SER A 136 20.82 21.53 15.15
N LYS A 137 21.50 20.67 15.92
CA LYS A 137 21.04 20.26 17.25
C LYS A 137 20.94 21.42 18.22
N GLN A 138 21.80 22.43 18.06
CA GLN A 138 21.84 23.64 18.87
C GLN A 138 20.68 24.58 18.53
N GLN A 139 20.34 24.73 17.25
CA GLN A 139 19.26 25.63 16.80
C GLN A 139 17.86 25.06 16.99
N ALA A 140 17.70 23.73 16.87
CA ALA A 140 16.39 23.09 16.97
C ALA A 140 15.69 23.43 18.31
N LYS A 141 14.46 23.93 18.25
CA LYS A 141 13.67 24.31 19.45
C LYS A 141 13.09 23.10 20.19
N PHE A 142 12.98 21.95 19.52
CA PHE A 142 12.34 20.76 20.06
C PHE A 142 13.27 19.54 20.09
N LEU A 143 12.80 18.51 20.81
CA LEU A 143 13.29 17.14 20.77
C LEU A 143 12.15 16.24 20.28
N GLY A 144 12.51 15.20 19.53
CA GLY A 144 11.58 14.13 19.17
C GLY A 144 11.22 13.29 20.40
N PRO A 145 9.94 12.95 20.61
CA PRO A 145 9.53 12.02 21.66
C PRO A 145 10.09 10.62 21.41
N LYS A 146 10.04 9.76 22.43
CA LYS A 146 10.35 8.33 22.23
C LYS A 146 9.30 7.70 21.32
N GLN A 147 9.73 6.87 20.39
CA GLN A 147 8.88 6.09 19.49
C GLN A 147 9.21 4.59 19.62
N HIS A 148 8.53 3.76 18.83
CA HIS A 148 8.87 2.36 18.63
C HIS A 148 9.44 2.14 17.21
N GLU A 149 10.14 1.02 17.02
CA GLU A 149 10.64 0.57 15.71
C GLU A 149 9.83 -0.62 15.17
N ASP A 150 9.06 -1.27 16.05
CA ASP A 150 8.15 -2.36 15.72
C ASP A 150 6.71 -1.90 16.00
N VAL A 151 5.76 -2.47 15.26
CA VAL A 151 4.35 -2.49 15.66
C VAL A 151 4.23 -3.23 16.99
N ALA A 152 3.33 -2.78 17.88
CA ALA A 152 3.19 -3.38 19.20
C ALA A 152 2.80 -4.87 19.11
N PRO A 153 3.31 -5.76 19.98
CA PRO A 153 2.90 -7.16 20.01
C PRO A 153 1.39 -7.36 20.24
N GLU A 154 0.74 -6.41 20.91
CA GLU A 154 -0.70 -6.43 21.17
C GLU A 154 -1.53 -5.95 19.97
N ALA A 155 -0.91 -5.42 18.92
CA ALA A 155 -1.60 -4.97 17.72
C ALA A 155 -2.23 -6.15 16.98
N ILE A 156 -3.48 -6.01 16.55
CA ILE A 156 -4.07 -6.98 15.62
C ILE A 156 -3.60 -6.63 14.21
N THR A 157 -2.66 -7.41 13.70
CA THR A 157 -2.12 -7.22 12.36
C THR A 157 -3.09 -7.66 11.26
N ILE A 158 -2.91 -7.09 10.06
CA ILE A 158 -3.67 -7.49 8.88
C ILE A 158 -3.55 -8.99 8.61
N ALA A 159 -2.38 -9.61 8.84
CA ALA A 159 -2.19 -11.03 8.60
C ALA A 159 -3.01 -11.90 9.57
N GLU A 160 -3.02 -11.57 10.86
CA GLU A 160 -3.89 -12.24 11.85
C GLU A 160 -5.36 -12.09 11.48
N ALA A 161 -5.78 -10.90 11.09
CA ALA A 161 -7.15 -10.64 10.69
C ALA A 161 -7.55 -11.40 9.41
N MET A 162 -6.63 -11.53 8.45
CA MET A 162 -6.85 -12.35 7.25
C MET A 162 -6.98 -13.84 7.61
N LYS A 163 -6.19 -14.35 8.55
CA LYS A 163 -6.34 -15.73 9.07
C LYS A 163 -7.71 -15.96 9.69
N GLN A 164 -8.20 -15.01 10.50
CA GLN A 164 -9.57 -15.08 11.05
C GLN A 164 -10.65 -15.10 9.96
N ASN A 165 -10.37 -14.56 8.78
CA ASN A 165 -11.27 -14.61 7.62
C ASN A 165 -11.05 -15.84 6.70
N GLY A 166 -10.21 -16.79 7.12
CA GLY A 166 -10.00 -18.08 6.46
C GLY A 166 -8.88 -18.11 5.43
N TYR A 167 -8.00 -17.10 5.41
CA TYR A 167 -6.91 -17.01 4.44
C TYR A 167 -5.65 -17.74 4.92
N ALA A 168 -4.92 -18.34 3.98
CA ALA A 168 -3.51 -18.63 4.16
C ALA A 168 -2.69 -17.35 3.96
N THR A 169 -1.58 -17.19 4.68
CA THR A 169 -0.87 -15.91 4.74
C THR A 169 0.64 -16.04 4.54
N ALA A 170 1.24 -15.11 3.80
CA ALA A 170 2.68 -15.10 3.58
C ALA A 170 3.26 -13.69 3.49
N HIS A 171 4.52 -13.57 3.93
CA HIS A 171 5.35 -12.38 3.75
C HIS A 171 6.67 -12.77 3.08
N ILE A 172 7.06 -12.02 2.06
CA ILE A 172 8.32 -12.18 1.33
C ILE A 172 9.03 -10.83 1.25
N GLY A 173 10.28 -10.79 1.72
CA GLY A 173 11.18 -9.66 1.61
C GLY A 173 11.21 -8.77 2.86
N LYS A 174 11.17 -7.46 2.64
CA LYS A 174 11.37 -6.43 3.67
C LYS A 174 10.14 -6.29 4.57
N TYR A 175 10.33 -6.60 5.86
CA TYR A 175 9.32 -6.36 6.89
C TYR A 175 9.56 -5.04 7.63
N HIS A 176 10.75 -4.86 8.22
CA HIS A 176 11.27 -3.61 8.82
C HIS A 176 10.52 -3.09 10.06
N VAL A 177 9.52 -3.81 10.55
CA VAL A 177 8.68 -3.41 11.70
C VAL A 177 8.44 -4.57 12.68
N GLY A 178 9.40 -5.49 12.75
CA GLY A 178 9.40 -6.62 13.68
C GLY A 178 10.81 -7.12 13.97
N GLY A 179 11.01 -7.80 15.10
CA GLY A 179 12.29 -8.37 15.49
C GLY A 179 13.27 -7.41 16.17
N HIS A 180 12.93 -6.12 16.38
CA HIS A 180 13.79 -5.20 17.14
C HIS A 180 13.68 -5.45 18.65
N ARG A 181 12.53 -5.94 19.12
CA ARG A 181 12.24 -6.15 20.56
C ARG A 181 12.25 -7.60 21.01
N GLY A 182 12.22 -8.53 20.07
CA GLY A 182 12.15 -9.94 20.36
C GLY A 182 11.40 -10.67 19.26
N LYS A 183 11.10 -11.94 19.52
CA LYS A 183 10.44 -12.81 18.55
C LYS A 183 8.95 -12.50 18.39
N GLU A 184 8.32 -11.88 19.39
CA GLU A 184 6.89 -11.61 19.44
C GLU A 184 6.40 -10.73 18.29
N THR A 185 7.24 -9.86 17.73
CA THR A 185 6.91 -9.02 16.57
C THR A 185 7.39 -9.60 15.24
N MET A 186 7.94 -10.82 15.22
CA MET A 186 8.37 -11.49 13.99
C MET A 186 7.16 -11.90 13.14
N PRO A 187 7.23 -11.86 11.79
CA PRO A 187 6.10 -12.16 10.92
C PRO A 187 5.38 -13.48 11.24
N GLU A 188 6.12 -14.54 11.55
CA GLU A 188 5.56 -15.85 11.89
C GLU A 188 4.76 -15.87 13.21
N ASN A 189 5.00 -14.90 14.09
CA ASN A 189 4.30 -14.76 15.38
C ASN A 189 3.16 -13.74 15.33
N VAL A 190 3.04 -12.98 14.24
CA VAL A 190 1.97 -12.00 14.01
C VAL A 190 1.16 -12.34 12.76
N GLY A 191 0.84 -13.62 12.63
CA GLY A 191 -0.18 -14.10 11.70
C GLY A 191 0.27 -14.41 10.28
N PHE A 192 1.56 -14.41 9.94
CA PHE A 192 2.02 -14.96 8.65
C PHE A 192 2.36 -16.44 8.78
N ASP A 193 1.75 -17.30 7.96
CA ASP A 193 2.05 -18.74 7.93
C ASP A 193 3.43 -19.02 7.28
N ILE A 194 3.84 -18.16 6.34
CA ILE A 194 5.14 -18.22 5.65
C ILE A 194 5.87 -16.89 5.79
N ASN A 195 7.12 -16.91 6.25
CA ASN A 195 8.02 -15.77 6.28
C ASN A 195 9.33 -16.06 5.52
N ILE A 196 9.59 -15.31 4.45
CA ILE A 196 10.87 -15.38 3.71
C ILE A 196 11.52 -14.00 3.74
N GLY A 197 12.51 -13.80 4.62
CA GLY A 197 13.30 -12.57 4.68
C GLY A 197 12.78 -11.46 5.58
N GLY A 198 11.56 -11.59 6.11
CA GLY A 198 10.94 -10.58 6.95
C GLY A 198 11.49 -10.58 8.37
N PHE A 199 12.13 -9.46 8.76
CA PHE A 199 12.52 -9.14 10.13
C PHE A 199 12.85 -7.64 10.25
N SER A 200 13.66 -7.24 11.21
CA SER A 200 14.00 -5.84 11.54
C SER A 200 14.77 -5.11 10.44
N GLN A 201 15.39 -5.83 9.51
CA GLN A 201 16.18 -5.24 8.46
C GLN A 201 15.38 -4.33 7.51
N GLY A 202 15.89 -3.11 7.38
CA GLY A 202 15.31 -2.07 6.53
C GLY A 202 15.84 -1.98 5.10
N HIS A 203 16.79 -2.82 4.69
CA HIS A 203 17.37 -2.81 3.34
C HIS A 203 18.16 -4.10 3.08
N GLN A 204 18.41 -4.45 1.83
CA GLN A 204 19.32 -5.51 1.44
C GLN A 204 20.79 -5.04 1.53
N PRO A 205 21.68 -5.63 2.34
CA PRO A 205 23.09 -5.20 2.36
C PRO A 205 23.89 -5.62 1.11
N SER A 206 23.38 -6.61 0.37
CA SER A 206 23.99 -7.12 -0.86
C SER A 206 22.94 -7.36 -1.94
N CYS A 207 23.22 -6.94 -3.18
CA CYS A 207 22.36 -7.25 -4.33
C CYS A 207 22.70 -8.57 -5.03
N PHE A 208 23.88 -9.13 -4.80
CA PHE A 208 24.33 -10.36 -5.45
C PHE A 208 24.74 -11.39 -4.41
N ALA A 209 24.43 -12.66 -4.70
CA ALA A 209 24.96 -13.77 -3.93
C ALA A 209 26.49 -13.81 -4.05
N THR A 210 27.16 -14.25 -3.00
CA THR A 210 28.60 -14.47 -2.99
C THR A 210 28.90 -15.87 -2.51
N LYS A 211 29.93 -16.49 -3.08
CA LYS A 211 30.39 -17.80 -2.63
C LYS A 211 31.01 -17.68 -1.23
N SER A 212 30.57 -18.51 -0.30
CA SER A 212 31.11 -18.66 1.04
C SER A 212 31.20 -20.16 1.33
N ASN A 213 32.43 -20.67 1.40
CA ASN A 213 32.71 -22.11 1.40
C ASN A 213 32.11 -22.80 0.17
N SER A 214 31.31 -23.87 0.37
CA SER A 214 30.57 -24.58 -0.68
C SER A 214 29.26 -23.91 -1.09
N ASP A 215 28.78 -22.92 -0.34
CA ASP A 215 27.43 -22.37 -0.49
C ASP A 215 27.44 -20.95 -1.09
N TRP A 216 26.30 -20.55 -1.66
CA TRP A 216 26.08 -19.20 -2.17
C TRP A 216 25.14 -18.45 -1.25
N LYS A 217 25.55 -17.26 -0.81
CA LYS A 217 24.83 -16.49 0.20
C LYS A 217 24.65 -15.03 -0.17
N PHE A 218 23.48 -14.49 0.13
CA PHE A 218 23.21 -13.05 0.12
C PHE A 218 23.58 -12.50 1.50
N ARG A 219 24.82 -12.00 1.63
CA ARG A 219 25.40 -11.63 2.93
C ARG A 219 24.52 -10.66 3.69
N GLY A 220 23.99 -11.14 4.82
CA GLY A 220 23.17 -10.35 5.72
C GLY A 220 21.79 -10.01 5.18
N VAL A 221 21.29 -10.62 4.09
CA VAL A 221 19.96 -10.35 3.56
C VAL A 221 18.94 -11.33 4.14
N GLY A 222 17.85 -10.81 4.69
CA GLY A 222 16.63 -11.57 4.99
C GLY A 222 16.87 -12.84 5.82
N MET A 223 17.65 -12.74 6.90
CA MET A 223 18.00 -13.87 7.78
C MET A 223 18.64 -15.08 7.07
N GLY A 224 19.19 -14.88 5.87
CA GLY A 224 19.71 -15.97 5.04
C GLY A 224 18.63 -16.81 4.34
N HIS A 225 17.34 -16.47 4.45
CA HIS A 225 16.25 -17.23 3.83
C HIS A 225 16.39 -17.27 2.30
N PHE A 226 17.01 -16.24 1.70
CA PHE A 226 17.25 -16.18 0.26
C PHE A 226 18.47 -16.99 -0.21
N ASP A 227 19.34 -17.46 0.69
CA ASP A 227 20.58 -18.16 0.33
C ASP A 227 20.30 -19.44 -0.46
N ARG A 228 19.18 -20.12 -0.19
CA ARG A 228 18.77 -21.32 -0.93
C ARG A 228 18.48 -21.06 -2.41
N PHE A 229 18.22 -19.80 -2.78
CA PHE A 229 18.04 -19.35 -4.16
C PHE A 229 19.31 -18.70 -4.75
N GLY A 230 20.40 -18.62 -3.98
CA GLY A 230 21.60 -17.86 -4.33
C GLY A 230 22.54 -18.52 -5.34
N LYS A 231 22.27 -19.76 -5.76
CA LYS A 231 23.10 -20.46 -6.76
C LYS A 231 23.22 -19.63 -8.05
N PRO A 232 24.42 -19.56 -8.68
CA PRO A 232 24.62 -18.87 -9.95
C PRO A 232 23.62 -19.31 -11.00
N TYR A 233 23.35 -18.45 -11.97
CA TYR A 233 22.42 -18.79 -13.04
C TYR A 233 22.92 -20.01 -13.82
N SER A 234 22.13 -21.10 -13.82
CA SER A 234 22.39 -22.26 -14.66
C SER A 234 21.86 -22.05 -16.07
N LYS A 235 22.36 -22.80 -17.05
CA LYS A 235 21.82 -22.80 -18.42
C LYS A 235 20.32 -23.07 -18.44
N ASP A 236 19.85 -24.02 -17.63
CA ASP A 236 18.43 -24.36 -17.54
C ASP A 236 17.60 -23.22 -16.94
N TYR A 237 18.11 -22.54 -15.91
CA TYR A 237 17.45 -21.37 -15.35
C TYR A 237 17.33 -20.26 -16.40
N ILE A 238 18.41 -19.97 -17.10
CA ILE A 238 18.44 -18.95 -18.16
C ILE A 238 17.41 -19.26 -19.26
N LYS A 239 17.42 -20.51 -19.76
CA LYS A 239 16.47 -20.97 -20.79
C LYS A 239 15.03 -20.86 -20.31
N ARG A 240 14.72 -21.39 -19.12
CA ARG A 240 13.37 -21.38 -18.54
C ARG A 240 12.83 -19.96 -18.34
N ARG A 241 13.71 -19.01 -17.98
CA ARG A 241 13.31 -17.63 -17.69
C ARG A 241 13.43 -16.67 -18.88
N GLY A 242 13.87 -17.15 -20.04
CA GLY A 242 14.11 -16.30 -21.21
C GLY A 242 15.16 -15.21 -20.93
N LEU A 243 16.15 -15.50 -20.08
CA LEU A 243 17.18 -14.54 -19.72
C LEU A 243 18.34 -14.55 -20.72
N PRO A 244 19.16 -13.49 -20.76
CA PRO A 244 20.32 -13.45 -21.65
C PRO A 244 21.39 -14.49 -21.28
N ALA A 245 21.99 -15.13 -22.29
CA ALA A 245 22.93 -16.24 -22.12
C ALA A 245 24.19 -15.85 -21.35
N GLU A 246 24.61 -14.57 -21.43
CA GLU A 246 25.76 -14.00 -20.73
C GLU A 246 25.65 -14.03 -19.20
N LEU A 247 24.43 -14.21 -18.66
CA LEU A 247 24.25 -14.38 -17.22
C LEU A 247 24.66 -15.76 -16.72
N THR A 248 24.85 -16.75 -17.60
CA THR A 248 25.21 -18.12 -17.22
C THR A 248 26.48 -18.14 -16.37
N GLY A 249 26.41 -18.77 -15.19
CA GLY A 249 27.51 -18.87 -14.24
C GLY A 249 27.78 -17.61 -13.42
N THR A 250 27.12 -16.49 -13.73
CA THR A 250 27.25 -15.26 -12.93
C THR A 250 26.48 -15.38 -11.60
N PRO A 251 26.88 -14.65 -10.55
CA PRO A 251 26.19 -14.68 -9.27
C PRO A 251 24.72 -14.23 -9.38
N LYS A 252 23.82 -14.93 -8.68
CA LYS A 252 22.39 -14.61 -8.65
C LYS A 252 22.15 -13.23 -8.07
N HIS A 253 21.27 -12.45 -8.70
CA HIS A 253 20.78 -11.18 -8.17
C HIS A 253 19.62 -11.38 -7.17
N ILE A 254 19.55 -10.55 -6.12
CA ILE A 254 18.55 -10.67 -5.04
C ILE A 254 17.11 -10.53 -5.56
N SER A 255 16.87 -9.69 -6.57
CA SER A 255 15.55 -9.58 -7.18
C SER A 255 15.08 -10.90 -7.78
N ASP A 256 15.98 -11.66 -8.42
CA ASP A 256 15.64 -12.95 -9.01
C ASP A 256 15.41 -14.02 -7.93
N ALA A 257 16.22 -14.03 -6.86
CA ALA A 257 16.00 -14.89 -5.70
C ALA A 257 14.67 -14.56 -4.98
N THR A 258 14.28 -13.29 -4.94
CA THR A 258 12.99 -12.86 -4.39
C THR A 258 11.83 -13.32 -5.27
N GLY A 259 11.98 -13.32 -6.61
CA GLY A 259 11.00 -13.92 -7.51
C GLY A 259 10.97 -15.45 -7.45
N ASP A 260 12.09 -16.12 -7.17
CA ASP A 260 12.11 -17.57 -6.93
C ASP A 260 11.33 -17.92 -5.65
N ALA A 261 11.47 -17.09 -4.61
CA ALA A 261 10.68 -17.20 -3.38
C ALA A 261 9.18 -16.96 -3.62
N LEU A 262 8.83 -16.02 -4.50
CA LEU A 262 7.43 -15.75 -4.90
C LEU A 262 6.80 -17.01 -5.51
N GLU A 263 7.45 -17.62 -6.49
CA GLU A 263 6.97 -18.83 -7.17
C GLU A 263 6.79 -20.00 -6.19
N GLU A 264 7.79 -20.27 -5.35
CA GLU A 264 7.70 -21.32 -4.33
C GLU A 264 6.54 -21.06 -3.35
N THR A 265 6.35 -19.80 -2.95
CA THR A 265 5.34 -19.43 -1.94
C THR A 265 3.93 -19.50 -2.51
N VAL A 266 3.69 -18.95 -3.70
CA VAL A 266 2.37 -19.02 -4.34
C VAL A 266 1.99 -20.47 -4.63
N GLY A 267 2.93 -21.31 -5.10
CA GLY A 267 2.68 -22.74 -5.28
C GLY A 267 2.24 -23.43 -3.97
N LYS A 268 2.92 -23.13 -2.85
CA LYS A 268 2.55 -23.63 -1.53
C LYS A 268 1.17 -23.14 -1.07
N LEU A 269 0.88 -21.86 -1.26
CA LEU A 269 -0.41 -21.27 -0.87
C LEU A 269 -1.55 -21.83 -1.71
N HIS A 270 -1.37 -21.92 -3.03
CA HIS A 270 -2.34 -22.49 -3.96
C HIS A 270 -2.68 -23.94 -3.62
N ALA A 271 -1.66 -24.76 -3.30
CA ALA A 271 -1.84 -26.15 -2.89
C ALA A 271 -2.67 -26.34 -1.62
N THR A 272 -2.89 -25.29 -0.80
CA THR A 272 -3.76 -25.38 0.39
C THR A 272 -5.26 -25.42 0.04
N GLY A 273 -5.64 -25.01 -1.18
CA GLY A 273 -7.03 -24.83 -1.59
C GLY A 273 -7.76 -23.66 -0.90
N LYS A 274 -7.08 -22.90 -0.04
CA LYS A 274 -7.62 -21.70 0.62
C LYS A 274 -7.32 -20.46 -0.22
N PRO A 275 -8.15 -19.39 -0.16
CA PRO A 275 -7.71 -18.09 -0.63
C PRO A 275 -6.49 -17.64 0.18
N PHE A 276 -5.57 -16.90 -0.43
CA PHE A 276 -4.36 -16.47 0.24
C PHE A 276 -4.14 -14.96 0.22
N TYR A 277 -3.41 -14.48 1.24
CA TYR A 277 -2.95 -13.10 1.39
C TYR A 277 -1.42 -13.09 1.38
N LEU A 278 -0.84 -12.41 0.40
CA LEU A 278 0.60 -12.33 0.22
C LEU A 278 1.07 -10.88 0.25
N GLN A 279 1.97 -10.58 1.19
CA GLN A 279 2.82 -9.40 1.14
C GLN A 279 4.11 -9.72 0.39
N PHE A 280 4.20 -9.28 -0.86
CA PHE A 280 5.41 -9.34 -1.66
C PHE A 280 6.14 -8.00 -1.58
N HIS A 281 6.91 -7.82 -0.50
CA HIS A 281 7.54 -6.55 -0.15
C HIS A 281 9.02 -6.60 -0.53
N THR A 282 9.38 -6.23 -1.76
CA THR A 282 10.76 -6.36 -2.22
C THR A 282 11.68 -5.32 -1.57
N TYR A 283 12.98 -5.62 -1.49
CA TYR A 283 13.99 -4.65 -1.03
C TYR A 283 14.42 -3.67 -2.14
N ALA A 284 14.20 -4.06 -3.41
CA ALA A 284 14.40 -3.17 -4.53
C ALA A 284 13.42 -1.99 -4.40
N VAL A 285 13.80 -0.75 -4.70
CA VAL A 285 15.08 -0.27 -5.27
C VAL A 285 15.96 0.45 -4.24
N HIS A 286 15.83 0.12 -2.95
CA HIS A 286 16.63 0.73 -1.88
C HIS A 286 18.14 0.50 -2.08
N GLY A 287 18.95 1.34 -1.46
CA GLY A 287 20.40 1.19 -1.43
C GLY A 287 20.87 -0.12 -0.74
N PRO A 288 21.97 -0.73 -1.21
CA PRO A 288 22.82 -0.32 -2.33
C PRO A 288 22.14 -0.57 -3.68
N VAL A 289 22.26 0.38 -4.60
CA VAL A 289 21.64 0.32 -5.93
C VAL A 289 22.62 -0.36 -6.88
N LYS A 290 22.39 -1.65 -7.12
CA LYS A 290 23.12 -2.47 -8.07
C LYS A 290 22.12 -3.32 -8.82
N ALA A 291 22.06 -3.16 -10.14
CA ALA A 291 21.16 -3.89 -11.02
C ALA A 291 21.82 -5.14 -11.58
N ARG A 292 21.00 -6.07 -12.06
CA ARG A 292 21.46 -7.20 -12.87
C ARG A 292 22.18 -6.67 -14.14
N PRO A 293 23.31 -7.26 -14.56
CA PRO A 293 24.16 -6.68 -15.60
C PRO A 293 23.46 -6.39 -16.94
N ASP A 294 22.58 -7.28 -17.39
CA ASP A 294 21.79 -7.13 -18.62
C ASP A 294 20.71 -6.03 -18.52
N LEU A 295 20.17 -5.81 -17.32
CA LEU A 295 19.18 -4.74 -17.11
C LEU A 295 19.87 -3.38 -17.04
N LYS A 296 21.03 -3.31 -16.39
CA LYS A 296 21.89 -2.13 -16.39
C LYS A 296 22.35 -1.76 -17.80
N SER A 297 22.70 -2.75 -18.62
CA SER A 297 23.28 -2.51 -19.95
C SER A 297 22.33 -1.75 -20.89
N ARG A 298 21.02 -1.95 -20.73
CA ARG A 298 19.94 -1.22 -21.47
C ARG A 298 20.03 0.30 -21.30
N PHE A 299 20.67 0.79 -20.24
CA PHE A 299 20.69 2.21 -19.86
C PHE A 299 22.09 2.82 -19.80
N GLN A 300 23.10 2.19 -20.40
CA GLN A 300 24.50 2.64 -20.33
C GLN A 300 24.70 4.11 -20.73
N SER A 301 23.92 4.60 -21.71
CA SER A 301 23.96 5.99 -22.18
C SER A 301 23.53 7.03 -21.15
N LYS A 302 22.93 6.62 -20.03
CA LYS A 302 22.48 7.51 -18.93
C LYS A 302 23.55 7.75 -17.86
N GLY A 303 24.72 7.13 -18.00
CA GLY A 303 25.80 7.15 -17.01
C GLY A 303 25.62 6.10 -15.92
N ALA A 304 26.74 5.67 -15.32
CA ALA A 304 26.80 4.44 -14.52
C ALA A 304 25.80 4.40 -13.36
N LYS A 305 25.67 5.48 -12.57
CA LYS A 305 24.76 5.53 -11.41
C LYS A 305 23.30 5.46 -11.83
N GLN A 306 22.92 6.20 -12.87
CA GLN A 306 21.55 6.21 -13.37
C GLN A 306 21.21 4.87 -14.05
N ALA A 307 22.15 4.27 -14.76
CA ALA A 307 21.98 2.95 -15.36
C ALA A 307 21.73 1.85 -14.32
N GLU A 308 22.42 1.88 -13.17
CA GLU A 308 22.15 0.98 -12.04
C GLU A 308 20.74 1.20 -11.50
N TYR A 309 20.31 2.45 -11.33
CA TYR A 309 18.97 2.75 -10.80
C TYR A 309 17.85 2.30 -11.74
N LEU A 310 17.92 2.67 -13.02
CA LEU A 310 16.95 2.27 -14.05
C LEU A 310 16.94 0.75 -14.26
N GLY A 311 18.12 0.11 -14.25
CA GLY A 311 18.21 -1.35 -14.32
C GLY A 311 17.60 -2.04 -13.10
N PHE A 312 17.65 -1.42 -11.91
CA PHE A 312 17.07 -1.99 -10.70
C PHE A 312 15.53 -1.87 -10.73
N ILE A 313 15.01 -0.75 -11.23
CA ILE A 313 13.58 -0.56 -11.53
C ILE A 313 13.11 -1.57 -12.59
N ALA A 314 13.88 -1.79 -13.65
CA ALA A 314 13.56 -2.82 -14.63
C ALA A 314 13.47 -4.22 -13.97
N GLY A 315 14.32 -4.51 -12.97
CA GLY A 315 14.23 -5.76 -12.21
C GLY A 315 12.96 -5.90 -11.36
N VAL A 316 12.40 -4.79 -10.88
CA VAL A 316 11.08 -4.75 -10.23
C VAL A 316 9.98 -5.12 -11.22
N ASP A 317 10.05 -4.56 -12.43
CA ASP A 317 9.11 -4.81 -13.54
C ASP A 317 9.18 -6.26 -14.04
N GLU A 318 10.38 -6.83 -14.15
CA GLU A 318 10.57 -8.26 -14.46
C GLU A 318 9.89 -9.13 -13.40
N ASN A 319 10.07 -8.86 -12.10
CA ASN A 319 9.38 -9.60 -11.04
C ASN A 319 7.85 -9.47 -11.10
N LEU A 320 7.31 -8.33 -11.56
CA LEU A 320 5.88 -8.20 -11.82
C LEU A 320 5.45 -9.13 -12.96
N LYS A 321 6.24 -9.21 -14.05
CA LYS A 321 5.97 -10.18 -15.12
C LYS A 321 5.91 -11.60 -14.57
N ARG A 322 6.92 -12.01 -13.78
CA ARG A 322 6.98 -13.34 -13.16
C ARG A 322 5.71 -13.64 -12.35
N MET A 323 5.27 -12.66 -11.55
CA MET A 323 4.05 -12.78 -10.76
C MET A 323 2.83 -12.98 -11.65
N LEU A 324 2.66 -12.15 -12.69
CA LEU A 324 1.51 -12.25 -13.58
C LEU A 324 1.51 -13.57 -14.34
N ASP A 325 2.65 -13.99 -14.92
CA ASP A 325 2.77 -15.27 -15.61
C ASP A 325 2.38 -16.44 -14.68
N LEU A 326 2.88 -16.43 -13.43
CA LEU A 326 2.58 -17.45 -12.42
C LEU A 326 1.10 -17.51 -12.03
N LEU A 327 0.37 -16.40 -12.10
CA LEU A 327 -1.07 -16.40 -11.82
C LEU A 327 -1.89 -16.94 -13.00
N GLU A 328 -1.39 -16.77 -14.22
CA GLU A 328 -2.03 -17.31 -15.43
C GLU A 328 -1.77 -18.81 -15.60
N ASP A 329 -0.56 -19.28 -15.28
CA ASP A 329 -0.16 -20.71 -15.36
C ASP A 329 0.63 -21.10 -14.08
N PRO A 330 -0.06 -21.45 -12.97
CA PRO A 330 0.57 -21.82 -11.72
C PRO A 330 1.43 -23.09 -11.78
N ASN A 331 1.12 -24.04 -12.65
CA ASN A 331 1.83 -25.32 -12.72
C ASN A 331 3.01 -25.31 -13.74
N GLY A 332 3.01 -24.37 -14.68
CA GLY A 332 4.04 -24.16 -15.68
C GLY A 332 4.00 -25.13 -16.87
N ASP A 333 2.85 -25.73 -17.18
CA ASP A 333 2.68 -26.69 -18.30
C ASP A 333 2.41 -26.01 -19.65
N GLY A 334 2.16 -24.70 -19.65
CA GLY A 334 1.99 -23.88 -20.84
C GLY A 334 0.55 -23.69 -21.31
N ASP A 335 -0.45 -24.10 -20.52
CA ASP A 335 -1.84 -23.70 -20.71
C ASP A 335 -2.42 -22.93 -19.50
N ASP A 336 -3.63 -22.37 -19.63
CA ASP A 336 -4.26 -21.52 -18.63
C ASP A 336 -5.44 -22.20 -17.91
N SER A 337 -5.56 -23.53 -18.02
CA SER A 337 -6.70 -24.28 -17.47
C SER A 337 -6.74 -24.28 -15.94
N ASP A 338 -5.60 -24.08 -15.29
CA ASP A 338 -5.45 -23.92 -13.83
C ASP A 338 -5.23 -22.46 -13.39
N SER A 339 -5.43 -21.50 -14.31
CA SER A 339 -5.27 -20.07 -14.04
C SER A 339 -6.04 -19.65 -12.79
N ILE A 340 -5.33 -18.94 -11.90
CA ILE A 340 -5.91 -18.28 -10.73
C ILE A 340 -5.96 -16.76 -10.90
N ALA A 341 -5.69 -16.24 -12.09
CA ALA A 341 -5.65 -14.81 -12.35
C ALA A 341 -7.01 -14.14 -12.10
N GLY A 342 -8.11 -14.72 -12.56
CA GLY A 342 -9.47 -14.20 -12.32
C GLY A 342 -9.89 -14.24 -10.85
N ASP A 343 -9.28 -15.14 -10.07
CA ASP A 343 -9.50 -15.28 -8.63
C ASP A 343 -8.52 -14.47 -7.79
N THR A 344 -7.65 -13.64 -8.39
CA THR A 344 -6.59 -12.93 -7.68
C THR A 344 -6.64 -11.43 -7.94
N VAL A 345 -6.65 -10.64 -6.87
CA VAL A 345 -6.40 -9.20 -6.94
C VAL A 345 -4.94 -8.90 -6.61
N VAL A 346 -4.28 -8.20 -7.54
CA VAL A 346 -2.89 -7.74 -7.39
C VAL A 346 -2.88 -6.23 -7.21
N PHE A 347 -2.25 -5.76 -6.14
CA PHE A 347 -1.92 -4.35 -5.92
C PHE A 347 -0.42 -4.14 -6.08
N PHE A 348 -0.03 -3.21 -6.94
CA PHE A 348 1.35 -2.71 -7.04
C PHE A 348 1.46 -1.35 -6.37
N THR A 349 2.41 -1.15 -5.46
CA THR A 349 2.65 0.15 -4.82
C THR A 349 4.08 0.35 -4.32
N SER A 350 4.36 1.47 -3.67
CA SER A 350 5.64 1.80 -3.04
C SER A 350 5.44 2.21 -1.57
N ASP A 351 6.46 2.03 -0.73
CA ASP A 351 6.36 2.37 0.69
C ASP A 351 6.64 3.84 1.02
N ASN A 352 7.27 4.60 0.11
CA ASN A 352 7.45 6.05 0.18
C ASN A 352 7.92 6.60 -1.16
N GLY A 353 8.06 7.92 -1.26
CA GLY A 353 8.65 8.59 -2.42
C GLY A 353 10.10 8.20 -2.67
N GLY A 354 10.60 8.44 -3.89
CA GLY A 354 11.93 8.00 -4.31
C GLY A 354 13.06 8.79 -3.67
N THR A 355 14.22 8.17 -3.48
CA THR A 355 15.41 8.83 -2.90
C THR A 355 16.61 8.94 -3.84
N HIS A 356 16.62 8.19 -4.96
CA HIS A 356 17.81 8.04 -5.80
C HIS A 356 17.83 8.95 -7.04
N ALA A 357 16.67 9.48 -7.42
CA ALA A 357 16.45 10.47 -8.46
C ALA A 357 15.44 11.51 -7.98
N HIS A 358 15.27 12.61 -8.73
CA HIS A 358 14.22 13.60 -8.43
C HIS A 358 12.83 13.01 -8.67
N ASN A 359 11.84 13.47 -7.90
CA ASN A 359 10.44 13.03 -8.04
C ASN A 359 9.58 14.04 -8.82
N LEU A 360 10.23 14.90 -9.63
CA LEU A 360 9.54 15.91 -10.44
C LEU A 360 8.38 15.29 -11.22
N PRO A 361 7.25 15.99 -11.39
CA PRO A 361 7.01 17.38 -10.96
C PRO A 361 6.73 17.52 -9.46
N LEU A 362 6.65 16.42 -8.70
CA LEU A 362 6.38 16.46 -7.27
C LEU A 362 7.59 16.98 -6.50
N LYS A 363 7.34 17.85 -5.51
CA LYS A 363 8.38 18.43 -4.65
C LYS A 363 8.90 17.42 -3.65
N GLY A 364 10.21 17.41 -3.46
CA GLY A 364 10.89 16.63 -2.43
C GLY A 364 11.08 15.15 -2.77
N LYS A 365 11.36 14.36 -1.72
CA LYS A 365 11.85 12.98 -1.80
C LYS A 365 11.56 12.21 -0.52
N LYS A 366 11.89 10.91 -0.50
CA LYS A 366 11.85 10.06 0.71
C LYS A 366 12.22 10.84 1.97
N GLY A 367 11.36 10.78 2.98
CA GLY A 367 11.51 11.39 4.30
C GLY A 367 10.87 12.77 4.42
N MET A 368 10.53 13.43 3.30
CA MET A 368 9.79 14.69 3.30
C MET A 368 8.28 14.43 3.28
N LEU A 369 7.50 15.33 3.88
CA LEU A 369 6.03 15.30 3.85
C LEU A 369 5.43 16.01 2.62
N THR A 370 6.27 16.51 1.72
CA THR A 370 5.88 17.03 0.39
C THR A 370 5.45 15.88 -0.53
N GLU A 371 4.72 16.16 -1.62
CA GLU A 371 4.13 15.15 -2.50
C GLU A 371 5.15 14.13 -3.01
N GLY A 372 6.37 14.54 -3.34
CA GLY A 372 7.44 13.66 -3.82
C GLY A 372 8.01 12.72 -2.76
N GLY A 373 7.65 12.90 -1.48
CA GLY A 373 8.02 12.02 -0.38
C GLY A 373 6.91 11.06 0.08
N ILE A 374 5.64 11.41 -0.14
CA ILE A 374 4.47 10.65 0.35
C ILE A 374 3.54 10.12 -0.75
N ARG A 375 3.48 10.72 -1.94
CA ARG A 375 2.68 10.21 -3.05
C ARG A 375 3.43 9.07 -3.73
N VAL A 376 2.76 7.95 -3.93
CA VAL A 376 3.35 6.68 -4.40
C VAL A 376 2.52 6.09 -5.53
N PRO A 377 3.12 5.31 -6.45
CA PRO A 377 2.33 4.67 -7.50
C PRO A 377 1.35 3.66 -6.88
N LEU A 378 0.17 3.52 -7.48
CA LEU A 378 -0.78 2.46 -7.13
C LEU A 378 -1.54 1.99 -8.37
N ILE A 379 -1.48 0.68 -8.63
CA ILE A 379 -2.22 -0.01 -9.69
C ILE A 379 -2.86 -1.26 -9.09
N ALA A 380 -4.14 -1.51 -9.41
CA ALA A 380 -4.85 -2.72 -9.04
C ALA A 380 -5.27 -3.51 -10.29
N ARG A 381 -5.02 -4.82 -10.35
CA ARG A 381 -5.54 -5.72 -11.40
C ARG A 381 -6.36 -6.83 -10.76
N TRP A 382 -7.57 -7.04 -11.27
CA TRP A 382 -8.44 -8.16 -10.90
C TRP A 382 -9.33 -8.50 -12.13
N PRO A 383 -8.88 -9.43 -12.99
CA PRO A 383 -9.57 -9.78 -14.22
C PRO A 383 -11.04 -10.15 -13.97
N GLY A 384 -11.94 -9.69 -14.84
CA GLY A 384 -13.38 -9.89 -14.71
C GLY A 384 -14.09 -9.01 -13.67
N MET A 385 -13.35 -8.38 -12.75
CA MET A 385 -13.92 -7.58 -11.66
C MET A 385 -13.58 -6.10 -11.75
N ILE A 386 -12.35 -5.76 -12.13
CA ILE A 386 -11.92 -4.40 -12.44
C ILE A 386 -12.09 -4.15 -13.93
N LYS A 387 -12.71 -3.02 -14.30
CA LYS A 387 -12.79 -2.59 -15.70
C LYS A 387 -11.37 -2.23 -16.19
N PRO A 388 -10.85 -2.89 -17.25
CA PRO A 388 -9.50 -2.64 -17.73
C PRO A 388 -9.25 -1.19 -18.15
N GLY A 389 -8.05 -0.71 -17.85
CA GLY A 389 -7.53 0.56 -18.34
C GLY A 389 -8.16 1.79 -17.71
N THR A 390 -8.84 1.64 -16.57
CA THR A 390 -9.53 2.73 -15.88
C THR A 390 -8.59 3.50 -14.94
N VAL A 391 -9.02 4.70 -14.55
CA VAL A 391 -8.30 5.58 -13.63
C VAL A 391 -9.24 6.02 -12.53
N SER A 392 -8.75 6.11 -11.30
CA SER A 392 -9.47 6.77 -10.21
C SER A 392 -8.62 7.90 -9.63
N HIS A 393 -9.29 9.03 -9.38
CA HIS A 393 -8.69 10.19 -8.74
C HIS A 393 -8.96 10.26 -7.24
N ARG A 394 -9.70 9.30 -6.69
CA ARG A 394 -9.96 9.20 -5.25
C ARG A 394 -8.65 9.05 -4.49
N LYS A 395 -8.49 9.82 -3.41
CA LYS A 395 -7.39 9.63 -2.45
C LYS A 395 -7.40 8.19 -1.93
N VAL A 396 -6.23 7.56 -1.88
CA VAL A 396 -5.99 6.29 -1.18
C VAL A 396 -4.79 6.49 -0.26
N HIS A 397 -4.83 5.96 0.95
CA HIS A 397 -3.72 5.97 1.88
C HIS A 397 -3.30 4.55 2.24
N CYS A 398 -2.04 4.31 2.64
CA CYS A 398 -1.54 2.97 2.98
C CYS A 398 -2.35 2.27 4.09
N LEU A 399 -2.98 3.03 4.99
CA LEU A 399 -3.90 2.52 6.01
C LEU A 399 -5.14 1.85 5.42
N ASP A 400 -5.56 2.26 4.23
CA ASP A 400 -6.80 1.83 3.61
C ASP A 400 -6.71 0.37 3.12
N PHE A 401 -5.50 -0.17 2.94
CA PHE A 401 -5.29 -1.56 2.52
C PHE A 401 -5.87 -2.56 3.52
N TYR A 402 -5.76 -2.32 4.83
CA TYR A 402 -6.26 -3.23 5.84
C TYR A 402 -7.78 -3.41 5.76
N PRO A 403 -8.63 -2.37 5.92
CA PRO A 403 -10.07 -2.53 5.77
C PRO A 403 -10.49 -2.97 4.37
N THR A 404 -9.70 -2.64 3.32
CA THR A 404 -9.95 -3.14 1.95
C THR A 404 -9.75 -4.65 1.85
N CYS A 405 -8.67 -5.20 2.43
CA CYS A 405 -8.41 -6.63 2.43
C CYS A 405 -9.48 -7.40 3.22
N LEU A 406 -9.94 -6.85 4.36
CA LEU A 406 -11.05 -7.45 5.10
C LEU A 406 -12.35 -7.47 4.28
N GLU A 407 -12.64 -6.39 3.54
CA GLU A 407 -13.84 -6.35 2.69
C GLU A 407 -13.74 -7.30 1.50
N LEU A 408 -12.56 -7.44 0.89
CA LEU A 408 -12.28 -8.45 -0.14
C LEU A 408 -12.42 -9.87 0.40
N ALA A 409 -11.99 -10.09 1.65
CA ALA A 409 -12.19 -11.32 2.39
C ALA A 409 -13.64 -11.51 2.88
N GLY A 410 -14.58 -10.63 2.53
CA GLY A 410 -15.98 -10.77 2.88
C GLY A 410 -16.35 -10.39 4.31
N ASN A 411 -15.43 -9.79 5.08
CA ASN A 411 -15.67 -9.26 6.44
C ASN A 411 -16.33 -10.27 7.40
N LYS A 412 -15.96 -11.56 7.36
CA LYS A 412 -16.45 -12.55 8.34
C LYS A 412 -15.98 -12.22 9.75
N TRP A 413 -14.80 -11.64 9.86
CA TRP A 413 -14.22 -11.17 11.11
C TRP A 413 -13.54 -9.81 10.91
N ARG A 414 -13.62 -8.95 11.92
CA ARG A 414 -12.91 -7.66 12.00
C ARG A 414 -12.48 -7.44 13.46
N PRO A 415 -11.38 -6.70 13.70
CA PRO A 415 -11.05 -6.27 15.06
C PRO A 415 -12.18 -5.44 15.66
N ASP A 416 -12.37 -5.55 16.98
CA ASP A 416 -13.29 -4.67 17.70
C ASP A 416 -12.78 -3.23 17.61
N PRO A 417 -13.57 -2.26 17.12
CA PRO A 417 -13.15 -0.87 17.04
C PRO A 417 -12.78 -0.23 18.38
N GLN A 418 -13.24 -0.75 19.51
CA GLN A 418 -12.88 -0.25 20.84
C GLN A 418 -11.46 -0.65 21.26
N ASP A 419 -11.02 -1.83 20.85
CA ASP A 419 -9.69 -2.36 21.18
C ASP A 419 -8.67 -1.98 20.10
N HIS A 420 -9.06 -2.13 18.83
CA HIS A 420 -8.19 -1.91 17.68
C HIS A 420 -8.95 -1.22 16.53
N PRO A 421 -9.22 0.10 16.65
CA PRO A 421 -9.85 0.85 15.58
C PRO A 421 -8.95 0.88 14.34
N LEU A 422 -9.56 0.74 13.17
CA LEU A 422 -8.89 0.94 11.89
C LEU A 422 -9.06 2.40 11.45
N ASP A 423 -7.96 3.10 11.23
CA ASP A 423 -7.97 4.51 10.78
C ASP A 423 -8.10 4.64 9.26
N GLY A 424 -7.96 3.53 8.51
CA GLY A 424 -8.12 3.47 7.07
C GLY A 424 -9.58 3.38 6.61
N GLN A 425 -9.82 3.69 5.34
CA GLN A 425 -11.14 3.55 4.70
C GLN A 425 -11.06 2.66 3.47
N SER A 426 -11.80 1.55 3.48
CA SER A 426 -11.80 0.61 2.35
C SER A 426 -12.10 1.30 1.02
N PHE A 427 -11.29 0.97 0.01
CA PHE A 427 -11.49 1.40 -1.37
C PHE A 427 -11.93 0.25 -2.29
N ARG A 428 -12.37 -0.89 -1.72
CA ARG A 428 -12.88 -2.04 -2.52
C ARG A 428 -13.97 -1.61 -3.51
N HIS A 429 -14.89 -0.73 -3.09
CA HIS A 429 -15.97 -0.23 -3.93
C HIS A 429 -15.47 0.50 -5.20
N VAL A 430 -14.28 1.11 -5.13
CA VAL A 430 -13.64 1.84 -6.25
C VAL A 430 -13.12 0.86 -7.30
N LEU A 431 -12.70 -0.34 -6.91
CA LEU A 431 -12.19 -1.36 -7.83
C LEU A 431 -13.21 -1.68 -8.94
N GLN A 432 -14.50 -1.72 -8.60
CA GLN A 432 -15.59 -1.98 -9.55
C GLN A 432 -16.26 -0.70 -10.07
N ASN A 433 -16.01 0.44 -9.42
CA ASN A 433 -16.65 1.72 -9.74
C ASN A 433 -15.60 2.86 -9.68
N PRO A 434 -14.63 2.90 -10.61
CA PRO A 434 -13.49 3.81 -10.52
C PRO A 434 -13.89 5.30 -10.55
N GLU A 435 -15.02 5.60 -11.18
CA GLU A 435 -15.62 6.93 -11.29
C GLU A 435 -16.40 7.36 -10.03
N LYS A 436 -16.71 6.44 -9.10
CA LYS A 436 -17.43 6.81 -7.88
C LYS A 436 -16.52 7.65 -6.99
N SER A 437 -16.87 8.92 -6.88
CA SER A 437 -16.20 9.96 -6.10
C SER A 437 -16.52 9.90 -4.59
N ALA A 438 -16.81 8.72 -4.02
CA ALA A 438 -17.05 8.60 -2.59
C ALA A 438 -15.81 9.12 -1.85
N LYS A 439 -15.93 10.35 -1.32
CA LYS A 439 -14.80 11.10 -0.79
C LYS A 439 -14.18 10.31 0.35
N ARG A 440 -12.86 10.14 0.28
CA ARG A 440 -12.10 9.68 1.44
C ARG A 440 -12.01 10.83 2.42
N ASN A 441 -12.18 10.55 3.71
CA ASN A 441 -11.84 11.50 4.78
C ASN A 441 -10.40 12.05 4.60
N PRO A 442 -10.06 13.18 5.24
CA PRO A 442 -8.72 13.73 5.16
C PRO A 442 -7.63 12.70 5.48
N ILE A 443 -6.47 12.88 4.83
CA ILE A 443 -5.25 12.15 5.17
C ILE A 443 -4.43 13.04 6.09
N PHE A 444 -4.00 12.50 7.22
CA PHE A 444 -3.22 13.23 8.21
C PHE A 444 -1.81 12.68 8.38
N TYR A 445 -0.89 13.54 8.78
CA TYR A 445 0.45 13.19 9.22
C TYR A 445 0.80 13.98 10.47
N LEU A 446 1.35 13.28 11.47
CA LEU A 446 1.99 13.89 12.63
C LEU A 446 3.44 13.42 12.65
N PHE A 447 4.39 14.33 12.46
CA PHE A 447 5.80 14.03 12.54
C PHE A 447 6.43 14.87 13.67
N PRO A 448 6.68 14.31 14.86
CA PRO A 448 6.98 15.10 16.05
C PRO A 448 8.48 15.26 16.34
N GLY A 449 9.33 15.13 15.35
CA GLY A 449 10.78 15.14 15.55
C GLY A 449 11.54 15.64 14.34
N TYR A 450 12.76 15.15 14.16
CA TYR A 450 13.65 15.58 13.09
C TYR A 450 14.25 14.37 12.39
N MET A 451 14.36 14.52 11.06
CA MET A 451 15.32 13.79 10.25
C MET A 451 16.55 14.68 10.03
N ASP A 452 17.31 14.41 8.97
CA ASP A 452 18.36 15.30 8.45
C ASP A 452 17.73 16.54 7.76
N SER A 453 18.16 16.93 6.57
CA SER A 453 17.52 18.01 5.80
C SER A 453 16.09 17.74 5.34
N ARG A 454 15.57 16.54 5.59
CA ARG A 454 14.29 16.08 5.04
C ARG A 454 13.06 16.44 5.86
N ALA A 455 13.15 16.53 7.18
CA ALA A 455 11.98 16.77 8.01
C ALA A 455 12.34 17.38 9.35
N GLN A 456 11.45 18.25 9.80
CA GLN A 456 11.39 18.88 11.12
C GLN A 456 9.98 18.68 11.69
N PRO A 457 9.71 19.00 12.96
CA PRO A 457 8.42 18.69 13.54
C PRO A 457 7.30 19.42 12.79
N THR A 458 6.32 18.66 12.32
CA THR A 458 5.30 19.12 11.38
C THR A 458 4.00 18.32 11.53
N VAL A 459 2.87 18.99 11.29
CA VAL A 459 1.57 18.35 11.06
C VAL A 459 1.12 18.65 9.63
N VAL A 460 0.52 17.66 8.96
CA VAL A 460 -0.05 17.83 7.61
C VAL A 460 -1.45 17.27 7.55
N ALA A 461 -2.34 17.94 6.82
CA ALA A 461 -3.61 17.38 6.40
C ALA A 461 -3.83 17.58 4.89
N ILE A 462 -4.36 16.57 4.22
CA ILE A 462 -4.74 16.60 2.80
C ILE A 462 -6.24 16.33 2.69
N ASP A 463 -7.00 17.32 2.22
CA ASP A 463 -8.43 17.16 2.01
C ASP A 463 -8.97 17.79 0.72
N GLU A 464 -10.24 17.53 0.41
CA GLU A 464 -10.93 18.06 -0.76
C GLU A 464 -11.99 19.09 -0.38
N VAL A 465 -11.78 20.34 -0.81
CA VAL A 465 -12.69 21.48 -0.61
C VAL A 465 -13.13 21.96 -1.99
N ASP A 466 -14.45 22.06 -2.21
CA ASP A 466 -15.06 22.52 -3.46
C ASP A 466 -14.53 21.85 -4.74
N GLY A 467 -14.28 20.54 -4.66
CA GLY A 467 -13.80 19.73 -5.80
C GLY A 467 -12.29 19.87 -6.08
N LYS A 468 -11.57 20.70 -5.30
CA LYS A 468 -10.12 20.82 -5.36
C LYS A 468 -9.46 20.16 -4.16
N ARG A 469 -8.26 19.61 -4.37
CA ARG A 469 -7.47 18.99 -3.31
C ARG A 469 -6.50 20.01 -2.74
N TYR A 470 -6.55 20.18 -1.44
CA TYR A 470 -5.68 21.07 -0.69
C TYR A 470 -4.82 20.28 0.28
N LYS A 471 -3.67 20.85 0.59
CA LYS A 471 -2.73 20.34 1.57
C LYS A 471 -2.28 21.48 2.46
N VAL A 472 -2.43 21.29 3.76
CA VAL A 472 -2.01 22.26 4.77
C VAL A 472 -0.86 21.69 5.59
N PHE A 473 0.14 22.50 5.88
CA PHE A 473 1.25 22.19 6.77
C PHE A 473 1.22 23.13 7.97
N TYR A 474 1.57 22.61 9.14
CA TYR A 474 2.02 23.42 10.26
C TYR A 474 3.44 23.01 10.66
N TYR A 475 4.37 23.96 10.72
CA TYR A 475 5.74 23.73 11.15
C TYR A 475 5.97 24.29 12.56
N TYR A 476 6.27 23.42 13.53
CA TYR A 476 6.48 23.86 14.92
C TYR A 476 7.72 24.76 15.08
N GLU A 477 8.75 24.56 14.26
CA GLU A 477 9.98 25.36 14.32
C GLU A 477 9.74 26.83 13.94
N ALA A 478 8.94 27.04 12.89
CA ALA A 478 8.57 28.38 12.42
C ALA A 478 7.36 28.95 13.19
N ASP A 479 6.52 28.09 13.77
CA ASP A 479 5.20 28.44 14.28
C ASP A 479 4.31 29.04 13.18
N GLU A 480 4.33 28.40 12.00
CA GLU A 480 3.68 28.90 10.80
C GLU A 480 2.90 27.82 10.06
N TRP A 481 1.81 28.25 9.42
CA TRP A 481 0.97 27.46 8.54
C TRP A 481 1.34 27.73 7.07
N GLU A 482 1.32 26.70 6.22
CA GLU A 482 1.38 26.81 4.77
C GLU A 482 0.19 26.08 4.13
N LEU A 483 -0.31 26.58 3.00
CA LEU A 483 -1.43 25.99 2.27
C LEU A 483 -1.08 25.85 0.79
N TYR A 484 -1.38 24.69 0.20
CA TYR A 484 -1.16 24.41 -1.22
C TYR A 484 -2.40 23.78 -1.86
N CYS A 485 -2.78 24.22 -3.07
CA CYS A 485 -3.80 23.58 -3.87
C CYS A 485 -3.15 22.53 -4.80
N LEU A 486 -3.21 21.25 -4.44
CA LEU A 486 -2.58 20.17 -5.20
C LEU A 486 -3.26 19.88 -6.55
N THR A 487 -4.53 20.28 -6.71
CA THR A 487 -5.23 20.15 -8.00
C THR A 487 -4.62 21.09 -9.05
N ASP A 488 -4.29 22.32 -8.65
CA ASP A 488 -3.78 23.35 -9.55
C ASP A 488 -2.24 23.36 -9.56
N ASP A 489 -1.61 22.96 -8.46
CA ASP A 489 -0.15 22.94 -8.24
C ASP A 489 0.29 21.70 -7.45
N GLN A 490 0.52 20.59 -8.16
CA GLN A 490 1.09 19.37 -7.57
C GLN A 490 2.58 19.50 -7.18
N SER A 491 3.23 20.62 -7.51
CA SER A 491 4.62 20.90 -7.18
C SER A 491 4.78 21.65 -5.85
N GLU A 492 3.68 22.04 -5.19
CA GLU A 492 3.71 22.75 -3.91
C GLU A 492 4.64 23.98 -3.95
N ALA A 493 4.54 24.75 -5.04
CA ALA A 493 5.35 25.91 -5.35
C ALA A 493 4.71 27.21 -4.84
N THR A 494 3.38 27.32 -4.87
CA THR A 494 2.68 28.55 -4.46
C THR A 494 1.96 28.34 -3.12
N ASN A 495 2.46 28.99 -2.06
CA ASN A 495 1.78 29.03 -0.77
C ASN A 495 0.58 29.99 -0.83
N LEU A 496 -0.61 29.48 -0.56
CA LEU A 496 -1.89 30.18 -0.62
C LEU A 496 -2.41 30.64 0.74
N ILE A 497 -1.59 30.55 1.80
CA ILE A 497 -2.04 30.82 3.17
C ILE A 497 -2.67 32.20 3.36
N ASP A 498 -2.17 33.23 2.66
CA ASP A 498 -2.69 34.59 2.74
C ASP A 498 -3.81 34.88 1.72
N THR A 499 -3.90 34.11 0.63
CA THR A 499 -4.90 34.32 -0.44
C THR A 499 -6.16 33.47 -0.27
N GLU A 500 -6.07 32.36 0.47
CA GLU A 500 -7.17 31.41 0.71
C GLU A 500 -7.32 31.10 2.23
N PRO A 501 -7.43 32.13 3.10
CA PRO A 501 -7.37 31.95 4.56
C PRO A 501 -8.52 31.10 5.10
N GLU A 502 -9.70 31.15 4.49
CA GLU A 502 -10.87 30.36 4.91
C GLU A 502 -10.65 28.86 4.74
N ILE A 503 -9.95 28.46 3.67
CA ILE A 503 -9.59 27.06 3.42
C ILE A 503 -8.56 26.59 4.45
N ALA A 504 -7.56 27.42 4.75
CA ALA A 504 -6.58 27.13 5.79
C ALA A 504 -7.23 27.01 7.18
N ALA A 505 -8.17 27.90 7.51
CA ALA A 505 -8.94 27.85 8.75
C ALA A 505 -9.78 26.57 8.85
N ALA A 506 -10.46 26.16 7.76
CA ALA A 506 -11.24 24.93 7.73
C ALA A 506 -10.38 23.66 7.90
N LEU A 507 -9.23 23.59 7.21
CA LEU A 507 -8.33 22.44 7.31
C LEU A 507 -7.58 22.38 8.65
N SER A 508 -7.20 23.53 9.22
CA SER A 508 -6.59 23.56 10.56
C SER A 508 -7.57 23.11 11.65
N ARG A 509 -8.85 23.50 11.59
CA ARG A 509 -9.90 22.96 12.49
C ARG A 509 -10.08 21.45 12.33
N THR A 510 -10.08 20.96 11.10
CA THR A 510 -10.14 19.52 10.81
C THR A 510 -8.93 18.77 11.38
N THR A 511 -7.74 19.38 11.29
CA THR A 511 -6.50 18.84 11.85
C THR A 511 -6.54 18.80 13.38
N ASP A 512 -7.01 19.88 14.01
CA ASP A 512 -7.19 19.93 15.46
C ASP A 512 -8.17 18.86 15.96
N ALA A 513 -9.32 18.69 15.29
CA ALA A 513 -10.29 17.66 15.64
C ALA A 513 -9.71 16.23 15.54
N TRP A 514 -8.88 15.95 14.53
CA TRP A 514 -8.18 14.67 14.41
C TRP A 514 -7.16 14.45 15.52
N LEU A 515 -6.36 15.47 15.84
CA LEU A 515 -5.34 15.40 16.89
C LEU A 515 -5.94 15.25 18.28
N THR A 516 -7.07 15.93 18.55
CA THR A 516 -7.71 16.00 19.86
C THR A 516 -8.84 14.99 20.08
N GLN A 517 -9.07 14.08 19.12
CA GLN A 517 -10.07 13.02 19.26
C GLN A 517 -9.85 12.20 20.54
N ARG A 518 -10.93 11.63 21.08
CA ARG A 518 -10.90 10.81 22.29
C ARG A 518 -11.15 9.35 21.93
N HIS A 519 -10.12 8.54 22.13
CA HIS A 519 -10.20 7.08 22.08
C HIS A 519 -9.13 6.51 23.02
N THR A 520 -9.40 5.37 23.64
CA THR A 520 -8.48 4.72 24.62
C THR A 520 -7.09 4.44 24.03
N THR A 521 -7.06 4.12 22.74
CA THR A 521 -5.85 3.85 21.96
C THR A 521 -5.21 5.08 21.33
N TRP A 522 -5.86 6.25 21.35
CA TRP A 522 -5.34 7.48 20.73
C TRP A 522 -4.41 8.21 21.69
N ARG A 523 -3.11 8.20 21.40
CA ARG A 523 -2.04 8.84 22.18
C ARG A 523 -1.02 9.52 21.26
N PRO A 524 -1.41 10.61 20.56
CA PRO A 524 -0.51 11.34 19.69
C PRO A 524 0.69 11.85 20.48
N LYS A 525 1.89 11.71 19.90
CA LYS A 525 3.12 12.21 20.50
C LYS A 525 3.54 13.49 19.79
N TYR A 526 3.77 14.53 20.56
CA TYR A 526 4.14 15.86 20.06
C TYR A 526 5.63 16.13 20.28
N PRO A 527 6.23 17.07 19.50
CA PRO A 527 7.59 17.51 19.76
C PRO A 527 7.72 18.08 21.17
N ILE A 528 8.84 17.80 21.83
CA ILE A 528 9.12 18.23 23.22
C ILE A 528 9.90 19.53 23.17
N ASN A 529 9.37 20.62 23.73
CA ASN A 529 10.05 21.91 23.77
C ASN A 529 11.29 21.82 24.68
N LYS A 530 12.48 22.19 24.17
CA LYS A 530 13.74 22.10 24.92
C LYS A 530 13.81 23.02 26.13
N ALA A 531 13.20 24.20 26.05
CA ALA A 531 13.25 25.19 27.12
C ALA A 531 12.39 24.76 28.32
N THR A 532 11.27 24.07 28.07
CA THR A 532 10.29 23.72 29.11
C THR A 532 10.31 22.24 29.48
N GLY A 533 10.86 21.37 28.63
CA GLY A 533 10.80 19.92 28.77
C GLY A 533 9.42 19.31 28.57
N LYS A 534 8.42 20.10 28.11
CA LYS A 534 7.03 19.66 27.94
C LYS A 534 6.68 19.43 26.47
N PRO A 535 5.75 18.51 26.15
CA PRO A 535 5.20 18.38 24.79
C PRO A 535 4.56 19.70 24.33
N ALA A 536 4.74 20.05 23.05
CA ALA A 536 4.17 21.26 22.45
C ALA A 536 2.64 21.23 22.33
N GLY A 537 2.04 20.04 22.33
CA GLY A 537 0.61 19.86 22.09
C GLY A 537 0.22 20.01 20.62
N PRO A 538 -1.08 19.99 20.30
CA PRO A 538 -1.57 20.23 18.95
C PRO A 538 -1.25 21.66 18.48
N PRO A 539 -1.10 21.89 17.16
CA PRO A 539 -0.96 23.23 16.61
C PRO A 539 -2.14 24.13 16.97
N PRO A 540 -1.94 25.46 17.06
CA PRO A 540 -3.06 26.39 17.14
C PRO A 540 -3.89 26.34 15.85
N VAL A 541 -5.21 26.46 15.98
CA VAL A 541 -6.11 26.64 14.83
C VAL A 541 -5.76 27.95 14.14
N PHE A 542 -5.77 27.97 12.80
CA PHE A 542 -5.50 29.17 12.01
C PHE A 542 -6.69 30.14 12.09
N THR A 543 -6.42 31.42 12.41
CA THR A 543 -7.45 32.44 12.71
C THR A 543 -7.27 33.78 11.99
N LYS A 544 -6.45 33.85 10.93
CA LYS A 544 -6.31 35.11 10.16
C LYS A 544 -7.55 35.39 9.32
#